data_AF-A0A7Y6IGS5-F1
#
_entry.id   AF-A0A7Y6IGS5-F1
#
_cell.length_a   1.000
_cell.length_b   1.000
_cell.length_c   1.000
_cell.angle_alpha   90.00
_cell.angle_beta   90.00
_cell.angle_gamma   90.00
#
_symmetry.space_group_name_H-M   'P 1'
#
loop_
_entity.id
_entity.type
_entity.pdbx_description
1 polymer ?
#
loop_
_entity_poly.entity_id
_entity_poly.type
_entity_poly.pdbx_seq_one_letter_code
_entity_poly.pdbx_strand_id
1 'polypeptide(L)'
;MHDIDRLVAGIAPDPGPGRTPIARELLEEITSVPVPERRRRSWLAVPRPRRWAAVPVLATLAALLSFGIAQAPASAALDIELVDDHYVITVKDLLAEPEVYQRELRARGLDITLDVVPTSASLTGQLIVINDMDRLRAGKLVPREGPITTIDAPGPCERFAGCPIGVKVPVDFAKKAEITLGRRALPGERYKMPPGIAIPGEPLHCVDHVNKSVAEVSALLRARGVTPSYIQAGKAAAPSAPGGWYVHDGVMTADGQALLLVGAEPTAQPGPAPDARC
;
A
#
# COMPACT_ATOMS: atom_id res chain seq x y z
N MET A 1 -20.87 -45.83 17.30
CA MET A 1 -19.57 -45.13 17.49
C MET A 1 -19.10 -44.65 16.12
N HIS A 2 -19.82 -43.70 15.52
CA HIS A 2 -19.55 -43.22 14.14
C HIS A 2 -19.90 -41.72 13.91
N ASP A 3 -20.54 -41.03 14.87
CA ASP A 3 -20.86 -39.59 14.74
C ASP A 3 -19.70 -38.67 15.16
N ILE A 4 -18.92 -39.07 16.17
CA ILE A 4 -17.83 -38.24 16.70
C ILE A 4 -16.72 -38.07 15.65
N ASP A 5 -16.38 -39.13 14.91
CA ASP A 5 -15.39 -39.07 13.84
C ASP A 5 -15.80 -38.10 12.72
N ARG A 6 -17.12 -37.99 12.47
CA ARG A 6 -17.70 -37.07 11.49
C ARG A 6 -17.67 -35.61 11.96
N LEU A 7 -17.84 -35.37 13.26
CA LEU A 7 -17.69 -34.05 13.88
C LEU A 7 -16.22 -33.60 13.93
N VAL A 8 -15.29 -34.50 14.24
CA VAL A 8 -13.84 -34.22 14.24
C VAL A 8 -13.34 -33.89 12.83
N ALA A 9 -13.83 -34.59 11.79
CA ALA A 9 -13.49 -34.30 10.40
C ALA A 9 -13.84 -32.87 9.94
N GLY A 10 -14.88 -32.25 10.52
CA GLY A 10 -15.28 -30.87 10.23
C GLY A 10 -14.46 -29.79 10.97
N ILE A 11 -13.57 -30.17 11.88
CA ILE A 11 -12.73 -29.27 12.69
C ILE A 11 -11.26 -29.31 12.26
N ALA A 12 -10.89 -30.24 11.36
CA ALA A 12 -9.56 -30.31 10.78
C ALA A 12 -9.24 -28.99 10.03
N PRO A 13 -8.15 -28.28 10.38
CA PRO A 13 -7.80 -27.03 9.70
C PRO A 13 -7.44 -27.31 8.23
N ASP A 14 -7.90 -26.43 7.35
CA ASP A 14 -7.64 -26.47 5.91
C ASP A 14 -6.14 -26.68 5.63
N PRO A 15 -5.73 -27.69 4.83
CA PRO A 15 -4.33 -27.95 4.51
C PRO A 15 -3.72 -26.81 3.69
N GLY A 16 -3.22 -25.81 4.42
CA GLY A 16 -2.77 -24.52 3.91
C GLY A 16 -1.76 -24.58 2.75
N PRO A 17 -1.58 -23.44 2.05
CA PRO A 17 -0.93 -23.38 0.75
C PRO A 17 0.43 -24.09 0.73
N GLY A 18 0.53 -25.12 -0.13
CA GLY A 18 1.66 -26.06 -0.19
C GLY A 18 1.32 -27.52 0.16
N ARG A 19 0.10 -27.83 0.64
CA ARG A 19 -0.32 -29.21 0.93
C ARG A 19 -1.43 -29.80 0.05
N THR A 20 -2.07 -29.00 -0.80
CA THR A 20 -3.07 -29.50 -1.77
C THR A 20 -2.39 -30.36 -2.86
N PRO A 21 -3.11 -31.30 -3.52
CA PRO A 21 -2.51 -32.15 -4.56
C PRO A 21 -1.82 -31.36 -5.68
N ILE A 22 -2.48 -30.31 -6.18
CA ILE A 22 -1.98 -29.40 -7.21
C ILE A 22 -0.66 -28.72 -6.79
N ALA A 23 -0.52 -28.34 -5.51
CA ALA A 23 0.73 -27.75 -5.02
C ALA A 23 1.89 -28.75 -4.96
N ARG A 24 1.60 -30.05 -4.84
CA ARG A 24 2.61 -31.12 -4.85
C ARG A 24 2.98 -31.51 -6.28
N GLU A 25 2.02 -31.54 -7.19
CA GLU A 25 2.20 -31.74 -8.63
C GLU A 25 3.10 -30.64 -9.22
N LEU A 26 2.85 -29.37 -8.91
CA LEU A 26 3.72 -28.24 -9.28
C LEU A 26 5.13 -28.33 -8.66
N LEU A 27 5.26 -28.81 -7.42
CA LEU A 27 6.56 -29.00 -6.79
C LEU A 27 7.36 -30.13 -7.47
N GLU A 28 6.68 -31.22 -7.83
CA GLU A 28 7.27 -32.36 -8.54
C GLU A 28 7.67 -31.97 -9.97
N GLU A 29 6.83 -31.20 -10.69
CA GLU A 29 7.18 -30.60 -11.98
C GLU A 29 8.45 -29.73 -11.88
N ILE A 30 8.48 -28.76 -10.97
CA ILE A 30 9.63 -27.86 -10.78
C ILE A 30 10.91 -28.62 -10.39
N THR A 31 10.81 -29.66 -9.55
CA THR A 31 11.97 -30.44 -9.12
C THR A 31 12.38 -31.52 -10.14
N SER A 32 11.52 -31.87 -11.10
CA SER A 32 11.83 -32.82 -12.18
C SER A 32 12.70 -32.22 -13.29
N VAL A 33 12.79 -30.89 -13.41
CA VAL A 33 13.57 -30.21 -14.47
C VAL A 33 15.07 -30.52 -14.33
N PRO A 34 15.69 -31.26 -15.27
CA PRO A 34 17.09 -31.63 -15.15
C PRO A 34 17.99 -30.42 -15.44
N VAL A 35 18.78 -30.01 -14.44
CA VAL A 35 19.81 -28.97 -14.63
C VAL A 35 20.81 -29.44 -15.70
N PRO A 36 20.97 -28.72 -16.82
CA PRO A 36 21.79 -29.19 -17.93
C PRO A 36 23.27 -29.23 -17.55
N GLU A 37 23.88 -30.42 -17.63
CA GLU A 37 25.28 -30.61 -17.26
C GLU A 37 26.23 -29.71 -18.05
N ARG A 38 27.17 -29.07 -17.33
CA ARG A 38 28.11 -28.08 -17.87
C ARG A 38 29.25 -28.76 -18.63
N ARG A 39 28.93 -29.33 -19.80
CA ARG A 39 29.79 -30.13 -20.69
C ARG A 39 31.19 -29.51 -20.86
N ARG A 40 32.20 -30.13 -20.24
CA ARG A 40 33.62 -29.73 -20.36
C ARG A 40 34.05 -29.77 -21.84
N ARG A 41 34.52 -28.64 -22.38
CA ARG A 41 35.14 -28.55 -23.70
C ARG A 41 36.62 -28.92 -23.62
N SER A 42 36.97 -30.13 -24.06
CA SER A 42 38.36 -30.47 -24.38
C SER A 42 38.81 -29.75 -25.66
N TRP A 43 40.06 -29.29 -25.69
CA TRP A 43 40.68 -28.69 -26.87
C TRP A 43 41.37 -29.77 -27.71
N LEU A 44 41.04 -29.83 -29.00
CA LEU A 44 41.90 -30.35 -30.07
C LEU A 44 41.75 -29.45 -31.30
N ALA A 45 42.77 -29.40 -32.16
CA ALA A 45 42.98 -28.29 -33.09
C ALA A 45 43.14 -28.74 -34.54
N VAL A 46 42.53 -27.96 -35.48
CA VAL A 46 43.08 -27.54 -36.80
C VAL A 46 43.34 -28.67 -37.86
N PRO A 47 43.22 -28.46 -39.20
CA PRO A 47 43.12 -27.20 -39.97
C PRO A 47 41.91 -27.07 -40.93
N ARG A 48 41.88 -25.96 -41.66
CA ARG A 48 41.05 -25.65 -42.85
C ARG A 48 41.83 -26.02 -44.14
N PRO A 49 41.18 -26.28 -45.30
CA PRO A 49 40.99 -25.16 -46.25
C PRO A 49 39.78 -25.23 -47.24
N ARG A 50 39.05 -24.10 -47.32
CA ARG A 50 38.70 -23.34 -48.56
C ARG A 50 38.31 -24.12 -49.85
N ARG A 51 37.02 -24.04 -50.25
CA ARG A 51 36.55 -23.49 -51.57
C ARG A 51 35.01 -23.41 -51.72
N TRP A 52 34.53 -22.19 -52.01
CA TRP A 52 33.51 -21.77 -52.99
C TRP A 52 32.43 -22.78 -53.47
N ALA A 53 31.17 -22.48 -53.17
CA ALA A 53 30.03 -22.50 -54.11
C ALA A 53 28.85 -21.70 -53.52
N ALA A 54 27.96 -21.14 -54.36
CA ALA A 54 26.74 -20.48 -53.92
C ALA A 54 25.57 -20.79 -54.86
N VAL A 55 24.45 -21.24 -54.31
CA VAL A 55 23.11 -21.27 -54.93
C VAL A 55 22.09 -21.04 -53.79
N PRO A 56 21.09 -20.15 -53.94
CA PRO A 56 20.06 -19.87 -52.93
C PRO A 56 18.83 -20.79 -53.10
N VAL A 57 17.82 -20.65 -52.21
CA VAL A 57 16.35 -20.74 -52.43
C VAL A 57 15.61 -21.07 -51.10
N LEU A 58 14.32 -20.69 -51.00
CA LEU A 58 13.36 -21.02 -49.91
C LEU A 58 13.63 -20.41 -48.52
N ALA A 59 13.49 -19.10 -48.41
CA ALA A 59 13.17 -18.41 -47.16
C ALA A 59 11.66 -18.06 -47.11
N THR A 60 10.79 -19.06 -46.98
CA THR A 60 9.33 -18.90 -47.03
C THR A 60 8.70 -18.68 -45.65
N LEU A 61 8.09 -17.50 -45.47
CA LEU A 61 6.99 -17.15 -44.55
C LEU A 61 6.96 -17.84 -43.17
N ALA A 62 7.52 -17.16 -42.16
CA ALA A 62 7.24 -17.43 -40.74
C ALA A 62 7.21 -16.15 -39.88
N ALA A 63 6.87 -15.00 -40.47
CA ALA A 63 7.13 -13.67 -39.91
C ALA A 63 5.89 -12.77 -39.76
N LEU A 64 4.71 -13.33 -39.45
CA LEU A 64 3.43 -12.57 -39.36
C LEU A 64 2.50 -12.96 -38.19
N LEU A 65 2.94 -13.74 -37.19
CA LEU A 65 2.07 -14.18 -36.06
C LEU A 65 2.63 -13.91 -34.65
N SER A 66 3.61 -13.02 -34.52
CA SER A 66 4.20 -12.66 -33.20
C SER A 66 3.71 -11.33 -32.61
N PHE A 67 2.77 -10.64 -33.27
CA PHE A 67 2.06 -9.49 -32.72
C PHE A 67 0.84 -9.96 -31.91
N GLY A 68 1.09 -10.56 -30.74
CA GLY A 68 0.01 -11.18 -29.94
C GLY A 68 0.33 -11.53 -28.48
N ILE A 69 1.57 -11.32 -28.02
CA ILE A 69 1.92 -11.41 -26.60
C ILE A 69 2.62 -10.11 -26.22
N ALA A 70 1.87 -9.20 -25.59
CA ALA A 70 2.51 -8.14 -24.81
C ALA A 70 3.27 -8.82 -23.68
N GLN A 71 4.61 -8.75 -23.71
CA GLN A 71 5.42 -9.21 -22.59
C GLN A 71 5.19 -8.23 -21.42
N ALA A 72 4.20 -8.53 -20.58
CA ALA A 72 4.05 -7.88 -19.30
C ALA A 72 5.40 -7.98 -18.58
N PRO A 73 6.03 -6.84 -18.19
CA PRO A 73 7.34 -6.89 -17.56
C PRO A 73 7.23 -7.71 -16.27
N ALA A 74 8.18 -8.61 -16.04
CA ALA A 74 8.10 -9.67 -15.02
C ALA A 74 8.16 -9.19 -13.56
N SER A 75 7.90 -7.90 -13.31
CA SER A 75 7.73 -7.27 -12.00
C SER A 75 7.01 -5.92 -12.19
N ALA A 76 5.74 -5.93 -12.57
CA ALA A 76 4.89 -4.74 -12.54
C ALA A 76 4.46 -4.46 -11.09
N ALA A 77 4.62 -3.22 -10.61
CA ALA A 77 4.24 -2.85 -9.25
C ALA A 77 2.74 -2.52 -9.15
N LEU A 78 2.10 -2.19 -10.27
CA LEU A 78 0.66 -2.02 -10.39
C LEU A 78 0.04 -3.14 -11.22
N ASP A 79 -1.13 -3.60 -10.80
CA ASP A 79 -2.12 -4.12 -11.73
C ASP A 79 -2.87 -2.96 -12.35
N ILE A 80 -3.06 -2.98 -13.68
CA ILE A 80 -3.87 -1.99 -14.38
C ILE A 80 -4.72 -2.69 -15.44
N GLU A 81 -5.88 -3.16 -15.03
CA GLU A 81 -6.88 -3.76 -15.91
C GLU A 81 -7.75 -2.66 -16.54
N LEU A 82 -8.30 -2.93 -17.73
CA LEU A 82 -9.35 -2.10 -18.34
C LEU A 82 -10.68 -2.83 -18.18
N VAL A 83 -11.60 -2.23 -17.42
CA VAL A 83 -12.93 -2.76 -17.15
C VAL A 83 -13.94 -1.69 -17.56
N ASP A 84 -14.72 -1.98 -18.60
CA ASP A 84 -15.62 -1.05 -19.26
C ASP A 84 -14.89 0.24 -19.71
N ASP A 85 -15.30 1.39 -19.20
CA ASP A 85 -14.73 2.73 -19.43
C ASP A 85 -13.74 3.18 -18.33
N HIS A 86 -13.30 2.26 -17.46
CA HIS A 86 -12.41 2.56 -16.33
C HIS A 86 -11.15 1.68 -16.31
N TYR A 87 -10.01 2.28 -16.00
CA TYR A 87 -8.87 1.54 -15.48
C TYR A 87 -9.12 1.15 -14.01
N VAL A 88 -9.01 -0.15 -13.72
CA VAL A 88 -8.93 -0.68 -12.36
C VAL A 88 -7.46 -0.80 -12.00
N ILE A 89 -7.02 -0.01 -11.01
CA ILE A 89 -5.62 0.10 -10.60
C ILE A 89 -5.46 -0.46 -9.19
N THR A 90 -4.64 -1.50 -9.05
CA THR A 90 -4.41 -2.24 -7.79
C THR A 90 -2.92 -2.27 -7.50
N VAL A 91 -2.47 -2.01 -6.27
CA VAL A 91 -1.03 -2.00 -5.96
C VAL A 91 -0.57 -3.42 -5.60
N LYS A 92 0.35 -3.98 -6.40
CA LYS A 92 0.90 -5.35 -6.24
C LYS A 92 2.15 -5.40 -5.39
N ASP A 93 2.99 -4.37 -5.45
CA ASP A 93 4.16 -4.20 -4.59
C ASP A 93 4.09 -2.85 -3.87
N LEU A 94 4.23 -2.85 -2.54
CA LEU A 94 4.25 -1.64 -1.70
C LEU A 94 5.67 -1.10 -1.45
N LEU A 95 6.70 -1.81 -1.91
CA LEU A 95 8.11 -1.53 -1.68
C LEU A 95 8.88 -1.22 -2.98
N ALA A 96 8.21 -1.26 -4.14
CA ALA A 96 8.79 -0.83 -5.40
C ALA A 96 9.16 0.67 -5.38
N GLU A 97 10.21 1.03 -6.12
CA GLU A 97 10.69 2.40 -6.26
C GLU A 97 9.57 3.32 -6.82
N PRO A 98 9.38 4.55 -6.30
CA PRO A 98 8.28 5.43 -6.72
C PRO A 98 8.16 5.60 -8.25
N GLU A 99 9.30 5.69 -8.93
CA GLU A 99 9.44 5.83 -10.38
C GLU A 99 8.81 4.68 -11.17
N VAL A 100 8.63 3.50 -10.56
CA VAL A 100 7.97 2.33 -11.15
C VAL A 100 6.48 2.59 -11.34
N TYR A 101 5.75 2.96 -10.28
CA TYR A 101 4.32 3.28 -10.36
C TYR A 101 4.08 4.42 -11.36
N GLN A 102 4.90 5.46 -11.28
CA GLN A 102 4.81 6.66 -12.11
C GLN A 102 5.00 6.35 -13.61
N ARG A 103 5.88 5.40 -13.94
CA ARG A 103 6.09 4.90 -15.31
C ARG A 103 4.89 4.08 -15.79
N GLU A 104 4.33 3.22 -14.94
CA GLU A 104 3.21 2.33 -15.29
C GLU A 104 1.90 3.11 -15.48
N LEU A 105 1.64 4.14 -14.68
CA LEU A 105 0.51 5.06 -14.85
C LEU A 105 0.64 5.89 -16.15
N ARG A 106 1.81 6.49 -16.39
CA ARG A 106 2.07 7.28 -17.62
C ARG A 106 2.00 6.43 -18.89
N ALA A 107 2.33 5.15 -18.83
CA ALA A 107 2.16 4.21 -19.95
C ALA A 107 0.68 3.99 -20.35
N ARG A 108 -0.28 4.42 -19.52
CA ARG A 108 -1.73 4.45 -19.82
C ARG A 108 -2.26 5.85 -20.09
N GLY A 109 -1.38 6.86 -20.20
CA GLY A 109 -1.75 8.26 -20.44
C GLY A 109 -2.18 9.03 -19.18
N LEU A 110 -2.08 8.44 -17.99
CA LEU A 110 -2.59 9.02 -16.75
C LEU A 110 -1.55 9.96 -16.09
N ASP A 111 -1.91 11.23 -15.91
CA ASP A 111 -1.13 12.20 -15.12
C ASP A 111 -1.48 12.10 -13.62
N ILE A 112 -1.17 10.93 -13.05
CA ILE A 112 -1.46 10.59 -11.66
C ILE A 112 -0.15 10.31 -10.92
N THR A 113 0.07 11.04 -9.82
CA THR A 113 1.11 10.71 -8.85
C THR A 113 0.58 9.64 -7.90
N LEU A 114 1.25 8.48 -7.80
CA LEU A 114 1.08 7.56 -6.67
C LEU A 114 2.28 7.69 -5.72
N ASP A 115 2.00 7.96 -4.44
CA ASP A 115 2.97 8.03 -3.35
C ASP A 115 2.66 6.97 -2.29
N VAL A 116 3.55 6.00 -2.12
CA VAL A 116 3.44 4.96 -1.08
C VAL A 116 4.25 5.40 0.15
N VAL A 117 3.59 5.63 1.29
CA VAL A 117 4.16 6.39 2.41
C VAL A 117 4.05 5.68 3.76
N PRO A 118 5.01 5.87 4.69
CA PRO A 118 4.94 5.27 6.02
C PRO A 118 3.80 5.85 6.87
N THR A 119 3.06 4.95 7.52
CA THR A 119 2.05 5.19 8.54
C THR A 119 2.01 4.04 9.57
N SER A 120 1.09 4.11 10.53
CA SER A 120 0.89 3.09 11.56
C SER A 120 0.14 1.85 11.05
N ALA A 121 -0.12 0.89 11.93
CA ALA A 121 -0.90 -0.31 11.60
C ALA A 121 -2.39 -0.01 11.33
N SER A 122 -2.97 1.04 11.94
CA SER A 122 -4.40 1.35 11.75
C SER A 122 -4.70 1.80 10.31
N LEU A 123 -3.83 2.63 9.73
CA LEU A 123 -3.98 3.20 8.38
C LEU A 123 -3.16 2.48 7.29
N THR A 124 -2.47 1.37 7.62
CA THR A 124 -1.81 0.54 6.60
C THR A 124 -2.85 -0.05 5.64
N GLY A 125 -2.77 0.32 4.37
CA GLY A 125 -3.75 0.02 3.31
C GLY A 125 -4.80 1.11 3.09
N GLN A 126 -4.73 2.26 3.75
CA GLN A 126 -5.62 3.39 3.46
C GLN A 126 -5.14 4.15 2.22
N LEU A 127 -6.07 4.45 1.32
CA LEU A 127 -5.89 5.36 0.19
C LEU A 127 -6.49 6.74 0.48
N ILE A 128 -5.76 7.79 0.13
CA ILE A 128 -6.23 9.18 0.05
C ILE A 128 -6.11 9.61 -1.41
N VAL A 129 -7.15 10.22 -1.97
CA VAL A 129 -7.20 10.61 -3.39
C VAL A 129 -7.52 12.10 -3.51
N ILE A 130 -6.63 12.86 -4.16
CA ILE A 130 -6.84 14.27 -4.49
C ILE A 130 -7.11 14.36 -6.00
N ASN A 131 -8.40 14.47 -6.33
CA ASN A 131 -8.94 14.38 -7.70
C ASN A 131 -8.60 15.56 -8.64
N ASP A 132 -8.01 16.65 -8.14
CA ASP A 132 -7.73 17.86 -8.93
C ASP A 132 -6.58 18.69 -8.32
N MET A 133 -5.34 18.30 -8.63
CA MET A 133 -4.14 18.91 -8.05
C MET A 133 -3.88 20.34 -8.51
N ASP A 134 -4.30 20.70 -9.73
CA ASP A 134 -4.12 22.08 -10.22
C ASP A 134 -5.16 23.03 -9.59
N ARG A 135 -6.36 22.53 -9.25
CA ARG A 135 -7.32 23.25 -8.39
C ARG A 135 -6.80 23.43 -6.96
N LEU A 136 -6.16 22.40 -6.37
CA LEU A 136 -5.53 22.51 -5.05
C LEU A 136 -4.40 23.55 -5.03
N ARG A 137 -3.49 23.50 -6.02
CA ARG A 137 -2.39 24.47 -6.18
C ARG A 137 -2.88 25.90 -6.38
N ALA A 138 -4.06 26.08 -6.98
CA ALA A 138 -4.73 27.37 -7.11
C ALA A 138 -5.45 27.86 -5.83
N GLY A 139 -5.27 27.18 -4.68
CA GLY A 139 -5.87 27.54 -3.39
C GLY A 139 -7.39 27.30 -3.32
N LYS A 140 -7.94 26.47 -4.21
CA LYS A 140 -9.38 26.22 -4.31
C LYS A 140 -9.73 24.86 -3.71
N LEU A 141 -10.81 24.80 -2.92
CA LEU A 141 -11.34 23.56 -2.34
C LEU A 141 -11.57 22.50 -3.42
N VAL A 142 -10.84 21.40 -3.37
CA VAL A 142 -11.09 20.20 -4.19
C VAL A 142 -12.30 19.46 -3.61
N PRO A 143 -13.30 19.07 -4.42
CA PRO A 143 -14.42 18.25 -3.93
C PRO A 143 -13.95 16.90 -3.39
N ARG A 144 -14.63 16.36 -2.37
CA ARG A 144 -14.35 15.03 -1.79
C ARG A 144 -14.66 13.90 -2.77
N GLU A 145 -15.75 14.07 -3.52
CA GLU A 145 -16.16 13.18 -4.62
C GLU A 145 -15.47 13.63 -5.92
N GLY A 146 -15.13 12.68 -6.78
CA GLY A 146 -14.50 12.96 -8.07
C GLY A 146 -14.44 11.73 -8.97
N PRO A 147 -13.89 11.86 -10.18
CA PRO A 147 -13.83 10.77 -11.17
C PRO A 147 -13.02 9.56 -10.66
N ILE A 148 -11.96 9.78 -9.88
CA ILE A 148 -11.20 8.70 -9.26
C ILE A 148 -11.91 8.29 -7.96
N THR A 149 -12.30 7.01 -7.91
CA THR A 149 -13.02 6.39 -6.78
C THR A 149 -12.23 5.19 -6.24
N THR A 150 -12.36 4.88 -4.95
CA THR A 150 -11.70 3.75 -4.30
C THR A 150 -12.48 2.44 -4.50
N ILE A 151 -11.76 1.32 -4.59
CA ILE A 151 -12.32 -0.04 -4.66
C ILE A 151 -12.05 -0.74 -3.34
N ASP A 152 -13.08 -1.05 -2.57
CA ASP A 152 -12.96 -1.79 -1.31
C ASP A 152 -12.79 -3.31 -1.51
N ALA A 153 -12.04 -3.93 -0.60
CA ALA A 153 -11.99 -5.39 -0.47
C ALA A 153 -13.38 -5.97 -0.12
N PRO A 154 -13.81 -7.09 -0.73
CA PRO A 154 -15.05 -7.76 -0.36
C PRO A 154 -14.92 -8.41 1.03
N GLY A 155 -15.64 -7.86 2.01
CA GLY A 155 -15.72 -8.42 3.37
C GLY A 155 -16.08 -7.35 4.42
N PRO A 156 -16.31 -7.75 5.69
CA PRO A 156 -16.50 -6.81 6.79
C PRO A 156 -15.16 -6.14 7.13
N CYS A 157 -14.99 -4.87 6.73
CA CYS A 157 -13.77 -4.11 6.97
C CYS A 157 -14.04 -2.88 7.86
N GLU A 158 -13.62 -2.97 9.12
CA GLU A 158 -13.96 -2.00 10.16
C GLU A 158 -12.97 -0.82 10.22
N ARG A 159 -12.94 -0.03 9.14
CA ARG A 159 -12.02 1.10 8.97
C ARG A 159 -12.74 2.33 8.43
N PHE A 160 -12.27 3.52 8.83
CA PHE A 160 -12.92 4.83 8.62
C PHE A 160 -13.17 5.20 7.14
N ALA A 161 -12.48 4.56 6.20
CA ALA A 161 -12.64 4.75 4.76
C ALA A 161 -12.64 3.41 4.01
N GLY A 162 -13.17 2.35 4.64
CA GLY A 162 -13.16 1.00 4.09
C GLY A 162 -11.77 0.34 4.11
N CYS A 163 -11.58 -0.64 3.23
CA CYS A 163 -10.31 -1.33 2.97
C CYS A 163 -9.98 -1.23 1.47
N PRO A 164 -9.56 -0.05 0.99
CA PRO A 164 -9.45 0.20 -0.43
C PRO A 164 -8.21 -0.50 -1.00
N ILE A 165 -8.44 -1.56 -1.78
CA ILE A 165 -7.39 -2.37 -2.44
C ILE A 165 -6.84 -1.69 -3.71
N GLY A 166 -7.59 -0.74 -4.26
CA GLY A 166 -7.25 -0.05 -5.49
C GLY A 166 -8.15 1.15 -5.76
N VAL A 167 -8.07 1.67 -6.99
CA VAL A 167 -8.91 2.77 -7.49
C VAL A 167 -9.48 2.44 -8.87
N LYS A 168 -10.65 3.01 -9.18
CA LYS A 168 -11.13 3.18 -10.56
C LYS A 168 -10.77 4.57 -11.06
N VAL A 169 -10.27 4.65 -12.29
CA VAL A 169 -9.94 5.89 -13.01
C VAL A 169 -10.59 5.84 -14.39
N PRO A 170 -11.44 6.80 -14.79
CA PRO A 170 -12.00 6.85 -16.14
C PRO A 170 -10.90 6.92 -17.21
N VAL A 171 -11.10 6.25 -18.35
CA VAL A 171 -10.10 6.24 -19.44
C VAL A 171 -9.87 7.61 -20.09
N ASP A 172 -10.80 8.56 -19.90
CA ASP A 172 -10.72 9.94 -20.38
C ASP A 172 -10.21 10.94 -19.32
N PHE A 173 -9.65 10.46 -18.20
CA PHE A 173 -9.18 11.28 -17.09
C PHE A 173 -8.02 12.23 -17.50
N ALA A 174 -8.38 13.41 -17.99
CA ALA A 174 -7.48 14.45 -18.49
C ALA A 174 -7.01 15.46 -17.43
N LYS A 175 -7.10 15.11 -16.14
CA LYS A 175 -6.68 15.97 -15.01
C LYS A 175 -5.40 15.45 -14.35
N LYS A 176 -4.87 16.23 -13.41
CA LYS A 176 -3.81 15.79 -12.50
C LYS A 176 -4.38 15.34 -11.17
N ALA A 177 -4.05 14.13 -10.73
CA ALA A 177 -4.39 13.64 -9.39
C ALA A 177 -3.16 13.23 -8.59
N GLU A 178 -3.32 13.20 -7.28
CA GLU A 178 -2.36 12.63 -6.34
C GLU A 178 -3.09 11.55 -5.53
N ILE A 179 -2.47 10.38 -5.41
CA ILE A 179 -2.96 9.24 -4.65
C ILE A 179 -1.90 8.91 -3.60
N THR A 180 -2.27 8.96 -2.33
CA THR A 180 -1.37 8.60 -1.23
C THR A 180 -1.82 7.28 -0.63
N LEU A 181 -0.95 6.27 -0.61
CA LEU A 181 -1.19 4.95 -0.04
C LEU A 181 -0.38 4.76 1.23
N GLY A 182 -1.05 4.55 2.36
CA GLY A 182 -0.40 4.21 3.63
C GLY A 182 0.18 2.80 3.61
N ARG A 183 1.51 2.65 3.66
CA ARG A 183 2.18 1.40 4.01
C ARG A 183 2.61 1.40 5.47
N ARG A 184 2.81 0.22 6.06
CA ARG A 184 3.41 0.12 7.40
C ARG A 184 4.79 0.77 7.39
N ALA A 185 5.05 1.60 8.40
CA ALA A 185 6.36 2.17 8.66
C ALA A 185 7.38 1.09 9.08
N LEU A 186 8.62 1.25 8.64
CA LEU A 186 9.79 0.53 9.13
C LEU A 186 10.26 1.14 10.46
N PRO A 187 11.01 0.39 11.31
CA PRO A 187 11.54 0.92 12.56
C PRO A 187 12.36 2.21 12.35
N GLY A 188 11.98 3.28 13.04
CA GLY A 188 12.61 4.60 12.95
C GLY A 188 12.09 5.52 11.85
N GLU A 189 11.20 5.07 10.95
CA GLU A 189 10.54 5.96 10.00
C GLU A 189 9.53 6.89 10.70
N ARG A 190 9.54 8.17 10.30
CA ARG A 190 8.46 9.11 10.65
C ARG A 190 7.29 8.94 9.69
N TYR A 191 6.07 9.03 10.22
CA TYR A 191 4.86 8.91 9.42
C TYR A 191 4.68 10.15 8.54
N LYS A 192 4.41 9.95 7.23
CA LYS A 192 3.99 11.03 6.32
C LYS A 192 2.47 11.13 6.21
N MET A 193 1.76 10.03 6.49
CA MET A 193 0.31 9.99 6.70
C MET A 193 0.06 9.72 8.19
N PRO A 194 0.14 10.73 9.07
CA PRO A 194 0.01 10.54 10.51
C PRO A 194 -1.45 10.27 10.92
N PRO A 195 -1.76 9.21 11.69
CA PRO A 195 -3.09 8.96 12.20
C PRO A 195 -3.42 9.89 13.37
N GLY A 196 -4.71 10.22 13.51
CA GLY A 196 -5.23 10.85 14.73
C GLY A 196 -5.11 9.89 15.92
N ILE A 197 -4.68 10.39 17.07
CA ILE A 197 -4.21 9.59 18.21
C ILE A 197 -5.28 8.70 18.86
N ALA A 198 -6.56 8.92 18.54
CA ALA A 198 -7.73 8.24 19.12
C ALA A 198 -8.58 7.43 18.12
N ILE A 199 -8.12 7.26 16.87
CA ILE A 199 -8.82 6.37 15.91
C ILE A 199 -8.64 4.89 16.29
N PRO A 200 -9.48 3.96 15.79
CA PRO A 200 -9.35 2.53 16.09
C PRO A 200 -7.95 1.98 15.86
N GLY A 201 -7.38 1.36 16.90
CA GLY A 201 -6.01 0.83 16.90
C GLY A 201 -4.91 1.80 17.34
N GLU A 202 -5.22 3.08 17.60
CA GLU A 202 -4.25 4.07 18.08
C GLU A 202 -4.29 4.28 19.61
N PRO A 203 -3.21 4.84 20.23
CA PRO A 203 -3.00 4.78 21.67
C PRO A 203 -4.05 5.45 22.57
N LEU A 204 -4.89 6.36 22.09
CA LEU A 204 -5.97 7.00 22.85
C LEU A 204 -7.37 6.65 22.32
N HIS A 205 -7.52 5.54 21.59
CA HIS A 205 -8.84 5.05 21.20
C HIS A 205 -9.73 4.81 22.42
N CYS A 206 -11.01 5.19 22.31
CA CYS A 206 -11.99 5.24 23.39
C CYS A 206 -11.55 6.03 24.65
N VAL A 207 -10.62 6.99 24.53
CA VAL A 207 -10.22 7.89 25.63
C VAL A 207 -10.56 9.34 25.34
N ASP A 208 -11.41 9.91 26.20
CA ASP A 208 -11.63 11.35 26.30
C ASP A 208 -10.35 12.05 26.76
N HIS A 209 -9.68 12.72 25.80
CA HIS A 209 -8.38 13.37 25.97
C HIS A 209 -8.39 14.86 25.58
N VAL A 210 -9.46 15.32 24.93
CA VAL A 210 -9.64 16.73 24.55
C VAL A 210 -10.04 17.52 25.78
N ASN A 211 -9.45 18.70 25.97
CA ASN A 211 -9.59 19.52 27.19
C ASN A 211 -9.20 18.81 28.50
N LYS A 212 -8.46 17.70 28.43
CA LYS A 212 -7.71 17.14 29.57
C LYS A 212 -6.37 17.85 29.74
N SER A 213 -5.78 17.70 30.92
CA SER A 213 -4.49 18.34 31.20
C SER A 213 -3.34 17.67 30.43
N VAL A 214 -2.35 18.46 30.04
CA VAL A 214 -1.11 17.98 29.42
C VAL A 214 -0.42 16.95 30.31
N ALA A 215 -0.43 17.13 31.63
CA ALA A 215 0.14 16.18 32.59
C ALA A 215 -0.55 14.79 32.53
N GLU A 216 -1.88 14.78 32.53
CA GLU A 216 -2.73 13.58 32.49
C GLU A 216 -2.59 12.81 31.17
N VAL A 217 -2.80 13.46 30.03
CA VAL A 217 -2.69 12.81 28.71
C VAL A 217 -1.27 12.30 28.45
N SER A 218 -0.26 13.05 28.90
CA SER A 218 1.14 12.62 28.78
C SER A 218 1.52 11.49 29.74
N ALA A 219 0.79 11.29 30.85
CA ALA A 219 0.95 10.11 31.70
C ALA A 219 0.32 8.88 31.03
N LEU A 220 -0.91 9.02 30.49
CA LEU A 220 -1.60 7.96 29.76
C LEU A 220 -0.80 7.47 28.55
N LEU A 221 -0.23 8.39 27.77
CA LEU A 221 0.60 8.04 26.60
C LEU A 221 1.88 7.29 27.00
N ARG A 222 2.62 7.76 28.01
CA ARG A 222 3.83 7.08 28.49
C ARG A 222 3.52 5.71 29.07
N ALA A 223 2.39 5.55 29.77
CA ALA A 223 1.92 4.25 30.26
C ALA A 223 1.56 3.28 29.11
N ARG A 224 1.24 3.79 27.92
CA ARG A 224 0.99 3.04 26.68
C ARG A 224 2.23 2.98 25.76
N GLY A 225 3.43 3.27 26.29
CA GLY A 225 4.70 3.20 25.57
C GLY A 225 4.98 4.35 24.60
N VAL A 226 4.16 5.40 24.60
CA VAL A 226 4.24 6.51 23.64
C VAL A 226 4.93 7.72 24.26
N THR A 227 5.90 8.27 23.53
CA THR A 227 6.58 9.53 23.89
C THR A 227 5.83 10.72 23.28
N PRO A 228 5.21 11.59 24.09
CA PRO A 228 4.57 12.81 23.59
C PRO A 228 5.60 13.93 23.32
N SER A 229 5.41 14.61 22.20
CA SER A 229 5.91 15.94 21.89
C SER A 229 4.72 16.91 21.75
N TYR A 230 4.97 18.22 21.78
CA TYR A 230 3.92 19.23 21.92
C TYR A 230 4.08 20.36 20.91
N ILE A 231 2.98 20.86 20.35
CA ILE A 231 2.96 22.05 19.50
C ILE A 231 1.88 23.03 19.98
N GLN A 232 2.21 24.32 19.97
CA GLN A 232 1.26 25.40 20.15
C GLN A 232 1.05 26.11 18.81
N ALA A 233 -0.16 26.60 18.54
CA ALA A 233 -0.44 27.42 17.37
C ALA A 233 0.60 28.57 17.21
N GLY A 234 1.16 28.69 16.01
CA GLY A 234 2.20 29.69 15.69
C GLY A 234 3.60 29.39 16.24
N LYS A 235 3.88 28.22 16.81
CA LYS A 235 5.20 27.83 17.33
C LYS A 235 5.70 26.51 16.74
N ALA A 236 7.01 26.29 16.81
CA ALA A 236 7.62 25.00 16.54
C ALA A 236 7.25 23.96 17.62
N ALA A 237 7.35 22.68 17.27
CA ALA A 237 7.15 21.59 18.22
C ALA A 237 8.29 21.52 19.26
N ALA A 238 7.97 21.13 20.49
CA ALA A 238 8.86 21.07 21.64
C ALA A 238 8.74 19.73 22.39
N PRO A 239 9.78 19.28 23.11
CA PRO A 239 9.74 18.05 23.92
C PRO A 239 9.00 18.20 25.25
N SER A 240 8.54 19.42 25.60
CA SER A 240 7.79 19.70 26.82
C SER A 240 6.77 20.83 26.62
N ALA A 241 5.72 20.82 27.44
CA ALA A 241 4.74 21.88 27.59
C ALA A 241 4.30 21.98 29.06
N PRO A 242 3.73 23.11 29.53
CA PRO A 242 3.25 23.24 30.90
C PRO A 242 2.18 22.20 31.23
N GLY A 243 2.34 21.45 32.32
CA GLY A 243 1.46 20.32 32.64
C GLY A 243 -0.01 20.67 32.88
N GLY A 244 -0.30 21.93 33.27
CA GLY A 244 -1.66 22.46 33.45
C GLY A 244 -2.27 23.13 32.22
N TRP A 245 -1.61 23.06 31.05
CA TRP A 245 -2.26 23.39 29.77
C TRP A 245 -3.20 22.27 29.34
N TYR A 246 -4.06 22.56 28.37
CA TYR A 246 -5.03 21.64 27.82
C TYR A 246 -4.54 21.03 26.50
N VAL A 247 -4.87 19.76 26.28
CA VAL A 247 -4.74 19.09 24.97
C VAL A 247 -5.97 19.42 24.13
N HIS A 248 -5.78 19.69 22.84
CA HIS A 248 -6.88 19.99 21.90
C HIS A 248 -7.06 18.89 20.86
N ASP A 249 -5.95 18.30 20.41
CA ASP A 249 -5.90 17.22 19.41
C ASP A 249 -4.52 16.53 19.52
N GLY A 250 -4.36 15.39 18.86
CA GLY A 250 -3.07 14.71 18.76
C GLY A 250 -2.97 13.76 17.57
N VAL A 251 -1.75 13.59 17.06
CA VAL A 251 -1.43 12.63 15.99
C VAL A 251 -0.21 11.81 16.33
N MET A 252 -0.11 10.58 15.81
CA MET A 252 1.15 9.82 15.87
C MET A 252 2.08 10.29 14.76
N THR A 253 3.38 10.44 15.07
CA THR A 253 4.38 10.94 14.11
C THR A 253 5.50 9.95 13.80
N ALA A 254 5.61 8.88 14.56
CA ALA A 254 6.39 7.67 14.29
C ALA A 254 5.87 6.55 15.21
N ASP A 255 6.41 5.34 15.07
CA ASP A 255 6.17 4.28 16.05
C ASP A 255 6.61 4.73 17.46
N GLY A 256 5.75 4.52 18.46
CA GLY A 256 5.95 4.99 19.83
C GLY A 256 6.04 6.52 20.03
N GLN A 257 5.67 7.37 19.05
CA GLN A 257 5.82 8.83 19.16
C GLN A 257 4.57 9.62 18.75
N ALA A 258 4.13 10.54 19.61
CA ALA A 258 2.98 11.41 19.39
C ALA A 258 3.37 12.90 19.32
N LEU A 259 2.54 13.69 18.63
CA LEU A 259 2.54 15.15 18.67
C LEU A 259 1.16 15.62 19.11
N LEU A 260 1.11 16.37 20.22
CA LEU A 260 -0.13 16.93 20.79
C LEU A 260 -0.23 18.42 20.49
N LEU A 261 -1.39 18.86 20.01
CA LEU A 261 -1.76 20.28 19.94
C LEU A 261 -2.21 20.74 21.32
N VAL A 262 -1.58 21.79 21.85
CA VAL A 262 -1.79 22.26 23.23
C VAL A 262 -1.95 23.78 23.36
N GLY A 263 -2.68 24.21 24.38
CA GLY A 263 -2.93 25.62 24.68
C GLY A 263 -3.27 25.89 26.14
N ALA A 264 -3.17 27.16 26.55
CA ALA A 264 -3.38 27.57 27.93
C ALA A 264 -4.86 27.60 28.35
N GLU A 265 -5.76 27.80 27.38
CA GLU A 265 -7.22 27.77 27.54
C GLU A 265 -7.80 26.51 26.87
N PRO A 266 -8.92 25.96 27.33
CA PRO A 266 -9.58 24.83 26.66
C PRO A 266 -10.14 25.23 25.29
N THR A 267 -10.19 24.27 24.34
CA THR A 267 -10.86 24.50 23.06
C THR A 267 -12.37 24.50 23.23
N ALA A 268 -13.05 25.43 22.54
CA ALA A 268 -14.50 25.50 22.46
C ALA A 268 -15.10 24.49 21.45
N GLN A 269 -14.26 23.77 20.69
CA GLN A 269 -14.71 22.63 19.90
C GLN A 269 -15.10 21.47 20.83
N PRO A 270 -16.23 20.79 20.61
CA PRO A 270 -16.49 19.50 21.24
C PRO A 270 -15.35 18.53 20.91
N GLY A 271 -14.98 17.68 21.87
CA GLY A 271 -14.17 16.51 21.56
C GLY A 271 -14.87 15.62 20.53
N PRO A 272 -14.15 14.72 19.84
CA PRO A 272 -14.77 13.76 18.93
C PRO A 272 -15.87 13.01 19.68
N ALA A 273 -17.06 12.92 19.08
CA ALA A 273 -18.19 12.22 19.69
C ALA A 273 -17.78 10.76 20.01
N PRO A 274 -18.22 10.20 21.15
CA PRO A 274 -17.92 8.81 21.48
C PRO A 274 -18.34 7.89 20.33
N ASP A 275 -17.41 7.05 19.88
CA ASP A 275 -17.76 5.96 18.97
C ASP A 275 -18.75 5.05 19.71
N ALA A 276 -19.84 4.66 19.05
CA ALA A 276 -20.84 3.76 19.62
C ALA A 276 -20.29 2.35 19.93
N ARG A 277 -19.02 2.09 19.58
CA ARG A 277 -18.25 0.88 19.85
C ARG A 277 -17.39 0.92 21.14
N CYS A 278 -17.34 2.06 21.83
CA CYS A 278 -16.64 2.27 23.12
C CYS A 278 -17.63 1.94 24.29
#